data_AF-A0A924VG77-F1
#
_entry.id   AF-A0A924VG77-F1
#
_cell.length_a   1.000
_cell.length_b   1.000
_cell.length_c   1.000
_cell.angle_alpha   90.00
_cell.angle_beta   90.00
_cell.angle_gamma   90.00
#
_symmetry.space_group_name_H-M   'P 1'
#
loop_
_entity.id
_entity.type
_entity.pdbx_description
1 polymer ?
#
loop_
_entity_poly.entity_id
_entity_poly.type
_entity_poly.pdbx_seq_one_letter_code
_entity_poly.pdbx_strand_id
1 'polypeptide(L)' 'MRKPVVKGVNQKENLHERSKHRDPYDFEALIKSVPELDKYVFLNAYGNYSIDFKDSDAVKTLNRS' A
#
# COMPACT_ATOMS: atom_id res chain seq x y z
N MET A 1 7.23 18.99 12.05
CA MET A 1 5.99 18.49 11.41
C MET A 1 6.37 18.08 9.98
N ARG A 2 6.45 16.78 9.66
CA ARG A 2 6.80 16.33 8.30
C ARG A 2 5.69 15.42 7.78
N LYS A 3 4.86 15.97 6.90
CA LYS A 3 4.11 15.22 5.89
C LYS A 3 4.50 15.81 4.55
N PRO A 4 5.07 15.01 3.65
CA PRO A 4 4.60 15.07 2.26
C PRO A 4 4.58 13.63 1.70
N VAL A 5 3.62 13.19 0.89
CA VAL A 5 3.38 13.64 -0.48
C VAL A 5 2.06 12.99 -0.91
N VAL A 6 1.05 13.79 -1.24
CA VAL A 6 -0.11 13.32 -2.02
C VAL A 6 0.31 13.36 -3.49
N LYS A 7 0.59 12.20 -4.09
CA LYS A 7 0.86 12.09 -5.54
C LYS A 7 -0.43 11.68 -6.24
N GLY A 8 -0.86 12.57 -7.14
CA GLY A 8 -2.17 12.58 -7.79
C GLY A 8 -2.57 11.28 -8.48
N VAL A 9 -3.84 10.94 -8.27
CA VAL A 9 -4.62 9.96 -9.02
C VAL A 9 -4.70 10.40 -10.49
N ASN A 10 -3.90 9.77 -11.35
CA ASN A 10 -4.10 9.84 -12.79
C ASN A 10 -5.08 8.71 -13.20
N GLN A 11 -6.12 9.13 -13.89
CA GLN A 11 -7.33 8.39 -14.21
C GLN A 11 -7.00 7.14 -15.04
N LYS A 12 -7.29 5.96 -14.50
CA LYS A 12 -7.36 4.72 -15.29
C LYS A 12 -8.82 4.50 -15.67
N GLU A 13 -9.16 4.88 -16.90
CA GLU A 13 -10.46 4.80 -17.58
C GLU A 13 -10.91 3.36 -17.91
N ASN A 14 -10.44 2.33 -17.19
CA ASN A 14 -10.81 0.95 -17.49
C ASN A 14 -10.87 0.06 -16.25
N LEU A 15 -11.54 0.53 -15.19
CA LEU A 15 -11.88 -0.32 -14.06
C LEU A 15 -13.37 -0.21 -13.78
N HIS A 16 -14.06 -1.35 -13.78
CA HIS A 16 -15.50 -1.47 -13.60
C HIS A 16 -15.95 -0.69 -12.35
N GLU A 17 -17.07 0.03 -12.42
CA GLU A 17 -17.61 0.91 -11.35
C GLU A 17 -17.73 0.26 -9.95
N ARG A 18 -17.68 -1.07 -9.89
CA ARG A 18 -17.83 -1.88 -8.67
C ARG A 18 -16.50 -2.38 -8.08
N SER A 19 -15.37 -2.11 -8.74
CA SER A 19 -14.06 -2.51 -8.22
C SER A 19 -13.63 -1.57 -7.09
N LYS A 20 -13.76 -2.04 -5.85
CA LYS A 20 -13.21 -1.42 -4.64
C LYS A 20 -11.67 -1.41 -4.59
N HIS A 21 -11.00 -2.07 -5.53
CA HIS A 21 -9.54 -2.10 -5.67
C HIS A 21 -9.03 -1.10 -6.71
N ARG A 22 -9.72 0.05 -6.85
CA ARG A 22 -9.30 1.11 -7.75
C ARG A 22 -8.16 1.94 -7.16
N ASP A 23 -8.05 1.94 -5.84
CA ASP A 23 -7.06 2.70 -5.09
C ASP A 23 -5.84 1.84 -4.79
N PRO A 24 -4.62 2.41 -4.90
CA PRO A 24 -3.43 1.78 -4.37
C PRO A 24 -3.63 1.51 -2.87
N TYR A 25 -3.13 0.37 -2.38
CA TYR A 25 -3.16 0.06 -0.96
C TYR A 25 -2.52 1.21 -0.18
N ASP A 26 -3.29 1.78 0.74
CA ASP A 26 -2.82 2.85 1.60
C ASP A 26 -1.98 2.24 2.72
N PHE A 27 -0.72 1.93 2.41
CA PHE A 27 0.20 1.30 3.35
C PHE A 27 0.34 2.10 4.64
N GLU A 28 0.19 3.43 4.61
CA GLU A 28 0.17 4.24 5.84
C GLU A 28 -1.03 3.90 6.74
N ALA A 29 -2.21 3.65 6.16
CA ALA A 29 -3.39 3.22 6.92
C ALA A 29 -3.25 1.78 7.41
N LEU A 30 -2.69 0.90 6.58
CA LEU A 30 -2.42 -0.51 6.94
C LEU A 30 -1.40 -0.61 8.07
N ILE A 31 -0.31 0.17 8.03
CA ILE A 31 0.70 0.25 9.09
C ILE A 31 0.09 0.78 10.39
N LYS A 32 -0.84 1.73 10.32
CA LYS A 32 -1.54 2.22 11.53
C LYS A 32 -2.41 1.15 12.18
N SER A 33 -3.07 0.32 11.38
CA SER A 33 -3.88 -0.80 11.88
C SER A 33 -2.99 -1.94 12.40
N VAL A 34 -1.92 -2.23 11.66
CA VAL A 34 -0.97 -3.32 11.91
C VAL A 34 0.46 -2.76 11.88
N PRO A 35 1.00 -2.28 13.02
CA PRO A 35 2.34 -1.71 13.07
C PRO A 35 3.45 -2.74 12.78
N GLU A 36 3.13 -4.03 12.81
CA GLU A 36 4.05 -5.10 12.40
C GLU A 36 4.31 -5.12 10.89
N LEU A 37 3.37 -4.60 10.08
CA LEU A 37 3.50 -4.52 8.63
C LEU A 37 4.62 -3.56 8.22
N ASP A 38 4.87 -2.50 8.99
CA ASP A 38 5.90 -1.49 8.73
C ASP A 38 7.29 -2.09 8.52
N LYS A 39 7.61 -3.15 9.27
CA LYS A 39 8.89 -3.86 9.18
C LYS A 39 9.12 -4.52 7.82
N TYR A 40 8.05 -4.87 7.13
CA TYR A 40 8.07 -5.52 5.82
C TYR A 40 7.84 -4.53 4.67
N VAL A 41 7.36 -3.32 4.99
CA VAL A 41 7.09 -2.27 4.01
C VAL A 41 8.37 -1.51 3.70
N PHE A 42 8.69 -1.39 2.42
CA PHE A 42 9.82 -0.62 1.92
C PHE A 42 9.38 0.36 0.82
N LEU A 43 10.17 1.42 0.64
CA LEU A 43 9.96 2.37 -0.44
C LEU A 43 10.57 1.80 -1.73
N ASN A 44 9.76 1.59 -2.76
CA ASN A 44 10.24 1.15 -4.07
C ASN A 44 10.90 2.30 -4.86
N ALA A 45 11.56 1.95 -5.97
CA ALA A 45 12.25 2.91 -6.84
C ALA A 45 11.33 4.00 -7.45
N TYR A 46 10.01 3.81 -7.39
CA TYR A 46 9.01 4.76 -7.88
C TYR A 46 8.47 5.67 -6.76
N GLY A 47 9.00 5.55 -5.55
CA GLY A 47 8.57 6.34 -4.38
C GLY A 47 7.21 5.92 -3.84
N ASN A 48 6.83 4.65 -4.02
CA ASN A 48 5.63 4.06 -3.42
C ASN A 48 6.02 2.99 -2.42
N TYR A 49 5.23 2.85 -1.35
CA TYR A 49 5.37 1.76 -0.41
C TYR A 49 4.97 0.43 -1.05
N SER A 50 5.76 -0.61 -0.79
CA SER A 50 5.54 -1.96 -1.27
C SER A 50 6.10 -2.94 -0.23
N ILE A 51 5.66 -4.19 -0.31
CA ILE A 51 6.23 -5.29 0.48
C ILE A 51 6.90 -6.31 -0.46
N ASP A 52 7.70 -7.21 0.12
CA ASP A 52 8.22 -8.35 -0.64
C ASP A 52 7.14 -9.43 -0.69
N PHE A 53 6.51 -9.58 -1.85
CA PHE A 53 5.48 -10.60 -2.06
C PHE A 53 6.02 -12.04 -2.10
N LYS A 54 7.35 -12.21 -2.13
CA LYS A 54 7.98 -13.52 -1.98
C LYS A 54 8.13 -13.93 -0.52
N ASP A 55 8.13 -12.97 0.40
CA ASP A 55 8.18 -13.24 1.82
C ASP A 55 6.77 -13.62 2.32
N SER A 56 6.63 -14.87 2.74
CA SER A 56 5.37 -15.40 3.24
C SER A 56 4.90 -14.66 4.50
N ASP A 57 5.80 -14.16 5.34
CA ASP A 57 5.45 -13.45 6.57
C ASP A 57 4.98 -12.02 6.28
N ALA A 58 5.60 -11.35 5.29
CA ALA A 58 5.11 -10.06 4.81
C ALA A 58 3.69 -10.16 4.22
N VAL A 59 3.45 -11.18 3.38
CA VAL A 59 2.14 -11.41 2.76
C VAL A 59 1.08 -11.79 3.80
N LYS A 60 1.41 -12.63 4.79
CA LYS A 60 0.48 -12.96 5.89
C LYS A 60 0.10 -11.73 6.70
N THR A 61 1.07 -10.89 7.04
CA THR A 61 0.84 -9.65 7.80
C THR A 61 -0.07 -8.71 7.03
N LEU A 62 0.14 -8.57 5.71
CA LEU A 62 -0.72 -7.77 4.84
C LEU A 62 -2.16 -8.32 4.76
N ASN A 63 -2.34 -9.65 4.69
CA ASN A 63 -3.69 -10.23 4.59
C ASN A 63 -4.46 -10.23 5.92
N ARG A 64 -3.78 -9.98 7.04
CA ARG A 64 -4.41 -9.92 8.37
C ARG A 64 -5.06 -8.57 8.67
N SER A 65 -4.72 -7.52 7.91
CA SER A 65 -5.15 -6.13 8.12
C SER A 65 -6.64 -5.89 7.90
#